data_AF-A0A401VU30-F1
#
_entry.id   AF-A0A401VU30-F1
#
_cell.length_a   1.000
_cell.length_b   1.000
_cell.length_c   1.000
_cell.angle_alpha   90.00
_cell.angle_beta   90.00
_cell.angle_gamma   90.00
#
_symmetry.space_group_name_H-M   'P 1'
#
loop_
_entity.id
_entity.type
_entity.pdbx_description
1 polymer ?
#
loop_
_entity_poly.entity_id
_entity_poly.type
_entity_poly.pdbx_seq_one_letter_code
_entity_poly.pdbx_strand_id
1 'polypeptide(L)'
;MSIGTPLVATTLTKKLQITVGVCSVVFTIGTTVHNFVIIDNELVEMMMRISGSADPTAAAPGFTLWLRIIGCLYILGNAAGILALRSRSRVLWWTVFAVNCTQGLGFWAVPPSMWNAATDLYGTWGTVPSLVTDGGALLLTVLMVLTMVKYRAVWAQQRALPTGALQVPDSSSATQGRWR
;
A
#
# COMPACT_ATOMS: atom_id res chain seq x y z
N MET A 1 -29.18 -1.13 -17.01
CA MET A 1 -28.32 -0.35 -16.10
C MET A 1 -28.44 -0.99 -14.72
N SER A 2 -27.48 -1.84 -14.33
CA SER A 2 -27.58 -2.61 -13.07
C SER A 2 -27.30 -1.67 -11.90
N ILE A 3 -28.29 -1.44 -11.05
CA ILE A 3 -28.13 -0.71 -9.79
C ILE A 3 -27.31 -1.62 -8.88
N GLY A 4 -25.98 -1.41 -8.88
CA GLY A 4 -25.07 -2.17 -8.03
C GLY A 4 -25.50 -2.07 -6.57
N THR A 5 -25.43 -3.19 -5.85
CA THR A 5 -25.77 -3.27 -4.43
C THR A 5 -24.94 -2.25 -3.64
N PRO A 6 -25.55 -1.42 -2.78
CA PRO A 6 -24.83 -0.36 -2.08
C PRO A 6 -23.79 -0.96 -1.12
N LEU A 7 -22.59 -0.37 -1.12
CA LEU A 7 -21.48 -0.77 -0.25
C LEU A 7 -21.56 -0.02 1.08
N VAL A 8 -21.67 -0.75 2.19
CA VAL A 8 -21.82 -0.20 3.53
C VAL A 8 -20.46 -0.19 4.25
N ALA A 9 -20.19 0.92 4.94
CA ALA A 9 -19.00 1.09 5.76
C ALA A 9 -19.12 0.28 7.06
N THR A 10 -18.10 -0.50 7.40
CA THR A 10 -18.06 -1.23 8.67
C THR A 10 -17.00 -0.64 9.60
N THR A 11 -17.00 -1.05 10.87
CA THR A 11 -15.91 -0.71 11.80
C THR A 11 -14.54 -1.14 11.26
N LEU A 12 -14.48 -2.25 10.52
CA LEU A 12 -13.24 -2.72 9.89
C LEU A 12 -12.81 -1.83 8.73
N THR A 13 -13.75 -1.28 7.94
CA THR A 13 -13.44 -0.27 6.92
C THR A 13 -12.68 0.91 7.54
N LYS A 14 -13.20 1.43 8.67
CA LYS A 14 -12.56 2.55 9.38
C LYS A 14 -11.18 2.17 9.92
N LYS A 15 -11.02 0.98 10.49
CA LYS A 15 -9.72 0.47 10.96
C LYS A 15 -8.71 0.37 9.81
N LEU A 16 -9.11 -0.21 8.68
CA LEU A 16 -8.25 -0.33 7.49
C LEU A 16 -7.83 1.04 6.94
N GLN A 17 -8.75 2.01 6.87
CA GLN A 17 -8.41 3.38 6.45
C GLN A 17 -7.38 4.04 7.36
N ILE A 18 -7.54 3.90 8.67
CA ILE A 18 -6.59 4.45 9.65
C ILE A 18 -5.23 3.77 9.50
N THR A 19 -5.21 2.43 9.41
CA THR A 19 -3.97 1.67 9.19
C THR A 19 -3.27 2.13 7.92
N VAL A 20 -3.97 2.18 6.79
CA VAL A 20 -3.41 2.66 5.52
C VAL A 20 -2.89 4.08 5.66
N GLY A 21 -3.66 5.00 6.23
CA GLY A 21 -3.26 6.39 6.37
C GLY A 21 -2.04 6.59 7.27
N VAL A 22 -1.98 5.89 8.41
CA VAL A 22 -0.83 5.96 9.34
C VAL A 22 0.41 5.33 8.71
N CYS A 23 0.30 4.14 8.11
CA CYS A 23 1.40 3.51 7.39
C CYS A 23 1.89 4.42 6.25
N SER A 24 0.98 5.06 5.52
CA SER A 24 1.33 6.00 4.44
C SER A 24 2.18 7.16 4.95
N VAL A 25 1.85 7.76 6.10
CA VAL A 25 2.69 8.79 6.73
C VAL A 25 4.08 8.25 7.07
N VAL A 26 4.15 7.10 7.73
CA VAL A 26 5.41 6.47 8.13
C VAL A 26 6.28 6.15 6.90
N PHE A 27 5.69 5.59 5.84
CA PHE A 27 6.41 5.25 4.62
C PHE A 27 6.84 6.49 3.85
N THR A 28 6.03 7.55 3.77
CA THR A 28 6.47 8.82 3.18
C THR A 28 7.71 9.35 3.89
N ILE A 29 7.72 9.39 5.22
CA ILE A 29 8.88 9.88 6.00
C ILE A 29 10.07 8.94 5.81
N GLY A 30 9.88 7.63 5.99
CA GLY A 30 10.93 6.62 5.89
C GLY A 30 11.58 6.60 4.51
N THR A 31 10.78 6.61 3.43
CA THR A 31 11.27 6.67 2.06
C THR A 31 11.98 7.99 1.79
N THR A 32 11.51 9.11 2.36
CA THR A 32 12.23 10.39 2.23
C THR A 32 13.60 10.32 2.89
N VAL A 33 13.69 9.81 4.11
CA VAL A 33 14.98 9.63 4.81
C VAL A 33 15.89 8.69 4.03
N HIS A 34 15.38 7.53 3.61
CA HIS A 34 16.18 6.57 2.86
C HIS A 34 16.68 7.17 1.53
N ASN A 35 15.79 7.78 0.76
CA ASN A 35 16.09 8.31 -0.56
C ASN A 35 17.01 9.53 -0.53
N PHE A 36 16.92 10.38 0.51
CA PHE A 36 17.64 11.66 0.58
C PHE A 36 18.85 11.69 1.51
N VAL A 37 18.84 10.88 2.57
CA VAL A 37 19.86 10.89 3.63
C VAL A 37 20.77 9.67 3.54
N ILE A 38 20.20 8.49 3.22
CA ILE A 38 20.99 7.25 3.16
C ILE A 38 21.55 6.99 1.76
N ILE A 39 20.71 7.13 0.73
CA ILE A 39 21.13 6.93 -0.65
C ILE A 39 21.83 8.19 -1.15
N ASP A 40 23.15 8.20 -1.02
CA ASP A 40 24.04 9.21 -1.59
C ASP A 40 25.02 8.59 -2.62
N ASN A 41 25.87 9.44 -3.21
CA ASN A 41 26.83 8.99 -4.21
C ASN A 41 27.90 8.09 -3.62
N GLU A 42 28.29 8.27 -2.36
CA GLU A 42 29.31 7.46 -1.70
C GLU A 42 28.80 6.02 -1.51
N LEU A 43 27.56 5.87 -1.04
CA LEU A 43 26.91 4.57 -0.92
C LEU A 43 26.80 3.86 -2.27
N VAL A 44 26.31 4.57 -3.30
CA VAL A 44 26.15 4.00 -4.64
C VAL A 44 27.49 3.63 -5.25
N GLU A 45 28.52 4.47 -5.07
CA GLU A 45 29.87 4.17 -5.53
C GLU A 45 30.43 2.92 -4.82
N MET A 46 30.25 2.81 -3.50
CA MET A 46 30.67 1.63 -2.76
C MET A 46 29.93 0.36 -3.21
N MET A 47 28.62 0.44 -3.41
CA MET A 47 27.82 -0.66 -3.97
C MET A 47 28.40 -1.09 -5.34
N MET A 48 28.72 -0.14 -6.21
CA MET A 48 29.30 -0.42 -7.53
C MET A 48 30.70 -1.04 -7.44
N ARG A 49 31.55 -0.57 -6.51
CA ARG A 49 32.88 -1.15 -6.23
C ARG A 49 32.75 -2.61 -5.78
N ILE A 50 31.86 -2.88 -4.81
CA ILE A 50 31.58 -4.24 -4.32
C ILE A 50 31.06 -5.14 -5.45
N SER A 51 30.29 -4.57 -6.39
CA SER A 51 29.74 -5.30 -7.53
C SER A 51 30.75 -5.49 -8.69
N GLY A 52 31.98 -4.99 -8.56
CA GLY A 52 33.03 -5.13 -9.58
C GLY A 52 32.88 -4.18 -10.79
N SER A 53 32.22 -3.04 -10.63
CA SER A 53 32.11 -2.03 -11.69
C SER A 53 33.48 -1.47 -12.07
N ALA A 54 33.69 -1.24 -13.37
CA ALA A 54 34.97 -0.77 -13.93
C ALA A 54 35.29 0.70 -13.63
N ASP A 55 34.26 1.56 -13.55
CA ASP A 55 34.40 2.96 -13.16
C ASP A 55 33.23 3.42 -12.26
N PRO A 56 33.28 3.06 -10.96
CA PRO A 56 32.25 3.40 -9.99
C PRO A 56 32.06 4.91 -9.80
N THR A 57 33.17 5.67 -9.77
CA THR A 57 33.14 7.11 -9.47
C THR A 57 32.44 7.90 -10.58
N ALA A 58 32.67 7.55 -11.84
CA ALA A 58 31.98 8.20 -12.95
C ALA A 58 30.50 7.81 -13.05
N ALA A 59 30.14 6.56 -12.74
CA ALA A 59 28.79 6.03 -12.92
C ALA A 59 27.84 6.36 -11.75
N ALA A 60 28.35 6.49 -10.52
CA ALA A 60 27.54 6.63 -9.32
C ALA A 60 26.56 7.81 -9.36
N PRO A 61 26.95 9.05 -9.75
CA PRO A 61 26.02 10.19 -9.74
C PRO A 61 24.79 9.98 -10.63
N GLY A 62 24.97 9.37 -11.80
CA GLY A 62 23.86 9.07 -12.72
C GLY A 62 22.90 8.03 -12.14
N PHE A 63 23.44 6.98 -11.52
CA PHE A 63 22.62 5.96 -10.87
C PHE A 63 21.88 6.50 -9.64
N THR A 64 22.55 7.30 -8.81
CA THR A 64 21.92 7.99 -7.68
C THR A 64 20.75 8.87 -8.13
N LEU A 65 20.89 9.59 -9.24
CA LEU A 65 19.80 10.40 -9.80
C LEU A 65 18.59 9.53 -10.17
N TRP A 66 18.81 8.39 -10.82
CA TRP A 66 17.73 7.46 -11.15
C TRP A 66 17.03 6.90 -9.92
N LEU A 67 17.80 6.49 -8.91
CA LEU A 67 17.24 6.08 -7.61
C LEU A 67 16.41 7.20 -6.99
N ARG A 68 16.90 8.45 -7.07
CA ARG A 68 16.20 9.63 -6.56
C ARG A 68 14.83 9.82 -7.20
N ILE A 69 14.76 9.71 -8.53
CA ILE A 69 13.52 9.83 -9.31
C ILE A 69 12.53 8.75 -8.86
N ILE A 70 12.97 7.50 -8.79
CA ILE A 70 12.14 6.37 -8.34
C ILE A 70 11.66 6.61 -6.89
N GLY A 71 12.55 7.01 -6.00
CA GLY A 71 12.21 7.31 -4.60
C GLY A 71 11.19 8.44 -4.48
N CYS A 72 11.30 9.49 -5.29
CA CYS A 72 10.29 10.57 -5.34
C CYS A 72 8.91 10.06 -5.76
N LEU A 73 8.83 9.15 -6.72
CA LEU A 73 7.54 8.54 -7.11
C LEU A 73 6.91 7.76 -5.95
N TYR A 74 7.72 7.01 -5.20
CA TYR A 74 7.25 6.30 -4.01
C TYR A 74 6.81 7.25 -2.90
N ILE A 75 7.54 8.34 -2.66
CA ILE A 75 7.18 9.38 -1.69
C ILE A 75 5.81 9.97 -2.03
N LEU A 76 5.58 10.33 -3.30
CA LEU A 76 4.30 10.85 -3.77
C LEU A 76 3.17 9.82 -3.66
N GLY A 77 3.44 8.56 -4.02
CA GLY A 77 2.49 7.47 -3.91
C GLY A 77 2.07 7.20 -2.47
N ASN A 78 3.03 7.15 -1.54
CA ASN A 78 2.78 7.02 -0.11
C ASN A 78 2.02 8.25 0.42
N ALA A 79 2.40 9.47 0.01
CA ALA A 79 1.73 10.68 0.45
C ALA A 79 0.26 10.72 0.00
N ALA A 80 -0.05 10.23 -1.21
CA ALA A 80 -1.42 10.08 -1.67
C ALA A 80 -2.23 9.15 -0.76
N GLY A 81 -1.62 8.11 -0.19
CA GLY A 81 -2.24 7.19 0.75
C GLY A 81 -2.72 7.82 2.06
N ILE A 82 -2.17 8.96 2.46
CA ILE A 82 -2.65 9.75 3.61
C ILE A 82 -4.12 10.17 3.42
N LEU A 83 -4.55 10.39 2.17
CA LEU A 83 -5.94 10.70 1.84
C LEU A 83 -6.92 9.60 2.24
N ALA A 84 -6.45 8.37 2.53
CA ALA A 84 -7.29 7.28 3.01
C ALA A 84 -8.01 7.62 4.33
N LEU A 85 -7.46 8.56 5.11
CA LEU A 85 -8.10 9.06 6.34
C LEU A 85 -9.41 9.83 6.08
N ARG A 86 -9.59 10.35 4.86
CA ARG A 86 -10.76 11.16 4.48
C ARG A 86 -11.54 10.61 3.29
N SER A 87 -10.89 9.84 2.42
CA SER A 87 -11.44 9.34 1.17
C SER A 87 -11.44 7.81 1.12
N ARG A 88 -12.46 7.25 0.47
CA ARG A 88 -12.61 5.82 0.16
C ARG A 88 -12.72 5.59 -1.34
N SER A 89 -12.13 6.48 -2.14
CA SER A 89 -12.12 6.33 -3.59
C SER A 89 -11.52 4.98 -3.98
N ARG A 90 -12.12 4.32 -4.97
CA ARG A 90 -11.59 3.07 -5.53
C ARG A 90 -10.24 3.30 -6.22
N VAL A 91 -10.06 4.47 -6.85
CA VAL A 91 -8.79 4.86 -7.47
C VAL A 91 -7.70 4.93 -6.39
N LEU A 92 -7.98 5.63 -5.29
CA LEU A 92 -7.04 5.73 -4.17
C LEU A 92 -6.63 4.36 -3.61
N TRP A 93 -7.59 3.43 -3.47
CA TRP A 93 -7.28 2.08 -3.00
C TRP A 93 -6.28 1.38 -3.92
N TRP A 94 -6.51 1.42 -5.24
CA TRP A 94 -5.62 0.80 -6.22
C TRP A 94 -4.26 1.49 -6.30
N THR A 95 -4.21 2.83 -6.19
CA THR A 95 -2.96 3.58 -6.13
C THR A 95 -2.13 3.13 -4.93
N VAL A 96 -2.70 3.16 -3.74
CA VAL A 96 -2.01 2.73 -2.51
C VAL A 96 -1.58 1.27 -2.60
N PHE A 97 -2.46 0.40 -3.10
CA PHE A 97 -2.16 -1.01 -3.27
C PHE A 97 -0.96 -1.23 -4.21
N ALA A 98 -0.96 -0.58 -5.38
CA ALA A 98 0.12 -0.71 -6.36
C ALA A 98 1.45 -0.22 -5.78
N VAL A 99 1.46 0.97 -5.15
CA VAL A 99 2.65 1.55 -4.52
C VAL A 99 3.21 0.62 -3.44
N ASN A 100 2.38 0.10 -2.54
CA ASN A 100 2.84 -0.78 -1.47
C ASN A 100 3.33 -2.12 -2.01
N CYS A 101 2.67 -2.66 -3.04
CA CYS A 101 3.08 -3.90 -3.67
C CYS A 101 4.47 -3.77 -4.31
N THR A 102 4.68 -2.73 -5.13
CA THR A 102 5.98 -2.54 -5.80
C THR A 102 7.08 -2.13 -4.83
N GLN A 103 6.76 -1.33 -3.79
CA GLN A 103 7.72 -0.98 -2.74
C GLN A 103 8.12 -2.19 -1.90
N GLY A 104 7.16 -3.03 -1.50
CA GLY A 104 7.42 -4.25 -0.75
C GLY A 104 8.25 -5.27 -1.53
N LEU A 105 8.08 -5.34 -2.85
CA LEU A 105 8.92 -6.15 -3.73
C LEU A 105 10.30 -5.51 -4.00
N GLY A 106 10.40 -4.18 -3.84
CA GLY A 106 11.64 -3.41 -4.07
C GLY A 106 12.82 -3.93 -3.25
N PHE A 107 12.58 -4.36 -2.01
CA PHE A 107 13.62 -4.93 -1.14
C PHE A 107 14.36 -6.12 -1.79
N TRP A 108 13.65 -6.97 -2.53
CA TRP A 108 14.25 -8.10 -3.25
C TRP A 108 14.81 -7.74 -4.62
N ALA A 109 14.37 -6.62 -5.20
CA ALA A 109 14.91 -6.12 -6.47
C ALA A 109 16.27 -5.43 -6.29
N VAL A 110 16.57 -4.96 -5.09
CA VAL A 110 17.85 -4.32 -4.75
C VAL A 110 18.95 -5.38 -4.62
N PRO A 111 20.10 -5.21 -5.29
CA PRO A 111 21.18 -6.20 -5.25
C PRO A 111 21.78 -6.31 -3.83
N PRO A 112 22.23 -7.51 -3.41
CA PRO A 112 22.83 -7.72 -2.09
C PRO A 112 24.01 -6.78 -1.77
N SER A 113 24.75 -6.34 -2.78
CA SER A 113 25.86 -5.39 -2.62
C SER A 113 25.43 -4.04 -2.06
N MET A 114 24.19 -3.60 -2.30
CA MET A 114 23.65 -2.37 -1.74
C MET A 114 23.48 -2.48 -0.22
N TRP A 115 22.99 -3.63 0.25
CA TRP A 115 22.79 -3.88 1.68
C TRP A 115 24.13 -3.95 2.41
N ASN A 116 25.12 -4.64 1.82
CA ASN A 116 26.47 -4.70 2.36
C ASN A 116 27.11 -3.30 2.43
N ALA A 117 27.04 -2.53 1.34
CA ALA A 117 27.56 -1.16 1.31
C ALA A 117 26.90 -0.27 2.37
N ALA A 118 25.58 -0.38 2.53
CA ALA A 118 24.83 0.40 3.52
C ALA A 118 25.21 0.03 4.95
N THR A 119 25.42 -1.25 5.23
CA THR A 119 25.89 -1.71 6.54
C THR A 119 27.34 -1.32 6.81
N ASP A 120 28.19 -1.29 5.79
CA ASP A 120 29.60 -0.94 5.95
C ASP A 120 29.79 0.57 6.21
N LEU A 121 29.02 1.42 5.52
CA LEU A 121 29.10 2.89 5.67
C LEU A 121 28.35 3.42 6.89
N TYR A 122 27.12 2.94 7.12
CA TYR A 122 26.21 3.53 8.10
C TYR A 122 25.83 2.57 9.23
N GLY A 123 26.42 1.37 9.25
CA GLY A 123 26.03 0.31 10.17
C GLY A 123 24.60 -0.16 9.92
N THR A 124 24.01 -0.81 10.93
CA THR A 124 22.62 -1.30 10.86
C THR A 124 21.62 -0.17 10.59
N TRP A 125 21.93 1.07 10.96
CA TRP A 125 21.05 2.22 10.74
C TRP A 125 20.84 2.56 9.24
N GLY A 126 21.78 2.19 8.37
CA GLY A 126 21.64 2.38 6.92
C GLY A 126 20.48 1.58 6.31
N THR A 127 20.11 0.45 6.90
CA THR A 127 19.06 -0.43 6.36
C THR A 127 17.70 -0.25 7.04
N VAL A 128 17.67 0.35 8.23
CA VAL A 128 16.44 0.53 9.03
C VAL A 128 15.33 1.26 8.25
N PRO A 129 15.57 2.40 7.56
CA PRO A 129 14.53 3.08 6.82
C PRO A 129 13.87 2.18 5.76
N SER A 130 14.66 1.46 4.97
CA SER A 130 14.14 0.53 3.95
C SER A 130 13.42 -0.67 4.58
N LEU A 131 13.95 -1.26 5.66
CA LEU A 131 13.27 -2.36 6.33
C LEU A 131 11.86 -1.95 6.82
N VAL A 132 11.75 -0.75 7.38
CA VAL A 132 10.47 -0.18 7.84
C VAL A 132 9.54 0.08 6.66
N THR A 133 10.03 0.69 5.57
CA THR A 133 9.18 1.05 4.44
C THR A 133 8.80 -0.13 3.57
N ASP A 134 9.73 -1.02 3.26
CA ASP A 134 9.54 -2.09 2.29
C ASP A 134 8.93 -3.32 2.98
N GLY A 135 9.46 -3.68 4.16
CA GLY A 135 8.85 -4.71 5.00
C GLY A 135 7.46 -4.30 5.47
N GLY A 136 7.28 -3.04 5.88
CA GLY A 136 5.97 -2.48 6.22
C GLY A 136 5.00 -2.48 5.04
N ALA A 137 5.46 -2.07 3.86
CA ALA A 137 4.64 -2.05 2.65
C ALA A 137 4.20 -3.46 2.24
N LEU A 138 5.06 -4.47 2.38
CA LEU A 138 4.70 -5.87 2.15
C LEU A 138 3.59 -6.32 3.12
N LEU A 139 3.74 -6.05 4.41
CA LEU A 139 2.73 -6.41 5.41
C LEU A 139 1.40 -5.70 5.14
N LEU A 140 1.43 -4.42 4.79
CA LEU A 140 0.23 -3.66 4.44
C LEU A 140 -0.43 -4.21 3.16
N THR A 141 0.37 -4.58 2.15
CA THR A 141 -0.10 -5.23 0.93
C THR A 141 -0.84 -6.52 1.25
N VAL A 142 -0.25 -7.40 2.07
CA VAL A 142 -0.88 -8.64 2.51
C VAL A 142 -2.20 -8.37 3.22
N LEU A 143 -2.24 -7.40 4.13
CA LEU A 143 -3.48 -7.01 4.82
C LEU A 143 -4.56 -6.52 3.83
N MET A 144 -4.19 -5.69 2.85
CA MET A 144 -5.09 -5.21 1.81
C MET A 144 -5.62 -6.35 0.94
N VAL A 145 -4.78 -7.32 0.57
CA VAL A 145 -5.20 -8.53 -0.17
C VAL A 145 -6.17 -9.36 0.66
N LEU A 146 -5.83 -9.68 1.91
CA LEU A 146 -6.66 -10.51 2.79
C LEU A 146 -8.05 -9.89 3.00
N THR A 147 -8.10 -8.57 3.22
CA THR A 147 -9.37 -7.85 3.36
C THR A 147 -10.15 -7.81 2.05
N MET A 148 -9.50 -7.57 0.90
CA MET A 148 -10.16 -7.63 -0.39
C MET A 148 -10.74 -9.03 -0.70
N VAL A 149 -9.99 -10.09 -0.42
CA VAL A 149 -10.43 -11.49 -0.65
C VAL A 149 -11.61 -11.84 0.26
N LYS A 150 -11.55 -11.47 1.54
CA LYS A 150 -12.61 -11.74 2.52
C LYS A 150 -13.91 -11.01 2.22
N TYR A 151 -13.85 -9.73 1.88
CA TYR A 151 -15.04 -8.89 1.66
C TYR A 151 -15.47 -8.80 0.19
N ARG A 152 -14.63 -9.32 -0.73
CA ARG A 152 -14.83 -9.25 -2.20
C ARG A 152 -15.10 -7.82 -2.68
N ALA A 153 -14.50 -6.84 -1.99
CA ALA A 153 -14.65 -5.41 -2.22
C ALA A 153 -13.41 -4.65 -1.72
N VAL A 154 -13.15 -3.48 -2.31
CA VAL A 154 -12.13 -2.54 -1.81
C VAL A 154 -12.55 -1.98 -0.44
N TRP A 155 -11.57 -1.51 0.34
CA TRP A 155 -11.80 -0.90 1.67
C TRP A 155 -12.56 -1.78 2.69
N ALA A 156 -12.58 -3.11 2.51
CA ALA A 156 -13.32 -4.04 3.36
C ALA A 156 -14.81 -3.67 3.52
N GLN A 157 -15.43 -3.09 2.48
CA GLN A 157 -16.84 -2.73 2.51
C GLN A 157 -17.72 -3.98 2.35
N GLN A 158 -18.85 -4.03 3.06
CA GLN A 158 -19.84 -5.09 2.86
C GLN A 158 -20.84 -4.68 1.78
N ARG A 159 -21.24 -5.61 0.93
CA ARG A 159 -22.43 -5.40 0.08
C ARG A 159 -23.65 -5.49 0.98
N ALA A 160 -24.50 -4.47 0.96
CA ALA A 160 -25.82 -4.59 1.56
C ALA A 160 -26.57 -5.74 0.85
N LEU A 161 -27.11 -6.68 1.62
CA LEU A 161 -28.11 -7.60 1.07
C LEU A 161 -29.34 -6.78 0.69
N PRO A 162 -30.02 -7.06 -0.44
CA PRO A 162 -31.26 -6.38 -0.79
C PRO A 162 -32.27 -6.56 0.35
N THR A 163 -32.66 -5.46 1.00
CA THR A 163 -33.63 -5.43 2.09
C THR A 163 -35.06 -5.65 1.58
N GLY A 164 -35.30 -6.74 0.85
CA GLY A 164 -36.59 -7.04 0.22
C GLY A 164 -36.88 -8.52 -0.05
N ALA A 165 -36.00 -9.46 0.33
CA ALA A 165 -36.18 -10.89 0.01
C ALA A 165 -36.88 -11.71 1.11
N LEU A 166 -37.40 -11.07 2.18
CA LEU A 166 -38.24 -11.73 3.19
C LEU A 166 -39.39 -10.80 3.63
N GLN A 167 -40.23 -10.40 2.69
CA GLN A 167 -41.65 -10.23 3.02
C GLN A 167 -42.31 -11.57 2.70
N VAL A 168 -42.41 -12.43 3.71
CA VAL A 168 -43.36 -13.54 3.68
C VAL A 168 -44.74 -12.89 3.53
N PRO A 169 -45.51 -13.20 2.49
CA PRO A 169 -46.89 -12.74 2.43
C PRO A 169 -47.59 -13.32 3.67
N ASP A 170 -48.09 -12.46 4.55
CA ASP A 170 -49.01 -12.90 5.60
C ASP A 170 -50.19 -13.58 4.91
N SER A 171 -50.21 -14.91 4.98
CA SER A 171 -51.31 -15.75 4.59
C SER A 171 -52.42 -15.60 5.64
N SER A 172 -53.06 -14.44 5.67
CA SER A 172 -54.23 -14.19 6.51
C SER A 172 -55.20 -13.25 5.83
N SER A 173 -55.68 -13.65 4.66
CA SER A 173 -56.96 -13.19 4.11
C SER A 173 -57.63 -14.29 3.28
N ALA A 174 -57.63 -15.51 3.83
CA ALA A 174 -58.56 -16.54 3.39
C ALA A 174 -59.84 -16.45 4.23
N THR A 175 -60.97 -16.33 3.51
CA THR A 175 -62.36 -16.56 3.93
C THR A 175 -63.02 -15.54 4.88
N GLN A 176 -63.67 -14.53 4.28
CA GLN A 176 -65.01 -14.16 4.72
C GLN A 176 -65.99 -14.36 3.55
N GLY A 177 -66.66 -15.52 3.57
CA GLY A 177 -67.82 -15.81 2.74
C GLY A 177 -68.99 -14.88 3.09
N ARG A 178 -69.72 -14.38 2.09
CA ARG A 178 -70.96 -14.97 1.53
C ARG A 178 -72.23 -14.64 2.36
N TRP A 179 -73.12 -13.84 1.73
CA TRP A 179 -74.58 -13.71 1.92
C TRP A 179 -75.12 -13.13 3.24
N ARG A 180 -75.61 -11.88 3.20
CA ARG A 180 -77.03 -11.49 3.06
C ARG A 180 -77.15 -9.98 3.07
#